data_AF-A0A915XTY7-F1
#
_entry.id   AF-A0A915XTY7-F1
#
_cell.length_a   1.000
_cell.length_b   1.000
_cell.length_c   1.000
_cell.angle_alpha   90.00
_cell.angle_beta   90.00
_cell.angle_gamma   90.00
#
_symmetry.space_group_name_H-M   'P 1'
#
loop_
_entity.id
_entity.type
_entity.pdbx_description
1 polymer ?
#
loop_
_entity_poly.entity_id
_entity_poly.type
_entity_poly.pdbx_seq_one_letter_code
_entity_poly.pdbx_strand_id
1 'polypeptide(L)'
;MKVVLLPPRTVARSGEGARQNLSPWLEVTLVLRLSLPEWGMEELAFAHWAAPWEGKTAGLTWRRFEPGRWAALSGMPEGVDEVSLSVAEAESVVREVMELLPGEMYHQPALGLVSAFDESFSAFRHRCLKAVARTVQEGLLRRDPAAAQVVAQVIDGIERKTLAPEERQLLEARVGFAFYPEGREPSLPSENLMIEGGKGWRG
;
A
#
# COMPACT_ATOMS: atom_id res chain seq x y z
N MET A 1 -3.41 -18.44 7.01
CA MET A 1 -2.66 -17.21 7.32
C MET A 1 -1.42 -17.59 8.10
N LYS A 2 -0.24 -17.14 7.67
CA LYS A 2 1.02 -17.31 8.40
C LYS A 2 1.45 -15.95 8.97
N VAL A 3 1.74 -15.88 10.26
CA VAL A 3 2.34 -14.68 10.88
C VAL A 3 3.84 -14.90 11.05
N VAL A 4 4.63 -13.94 10.60
CA VAL A 4 6.09 -13.94 10.69
C VAL A 4 6.54 -12.75 11.52
N LEU A 5 7.19 -13.03 12.64
CA LEU A 5 7.86 -12.01 13.43
C LEU A 5 9.18 -11.66 12.77
N LEU A 6 9.35 -10.40 12.40
CA LEU A 6 10.59 -9.87 11.88
C LEU A 6 11.50 -9.46 13.04
N PRO A 7 12.82 -9.68 12.93
CA PRO A 7 13.75 -9.15 13.91
C PRO A 7 13.66 -7.62 13.94
N PRO A 8 13.88 -6.99 15.10
CA PRO A 8 13.94 -5.54 15.20
C PRO A 8 15.00 -4.97 14.26
N ARG A 9 14.78 -3.76 13.76
CA ARG A 9 15.70 -3.11 12.83
C ARG A 9 15.75 -1.61 12.99
N THR A 10 16.89 -1.01 12.67
CA THR A 10 17.07 0.44 12.70
C THR A 10 17.06 1.01 11.29
N VAL A 11 16.28 2.07 11.09
CA VAL A 11 16.25 2.82 9.84
C VAL A 11 17.41 3.80 9.84
N ALA A 12 18.38 3.58 8.96
CA ALA A 12 19.61 4.38 8.94
C ALA A 12 19.40 5.69 8.17
N ARG A 13 20.14 6.72 8.59
CA ARG A 13 20.27 7.96 7.83
C ARG A 13 21.22 7.74 6.64
N SER A 14 20.91 8.35 5.50
CA SER A 14 21.95 8.73 4.55
C SER A 14 22.79 9.84 5.21
N GLY A 15 24.03 9.52 5.61
CA GLY A 15 24.98 10.48 6.19
C GLY A 15 25.04 10.49 7.73
N GLU A 16 26.25 10.23 8.21
CA GLU A 16 26.81 10.11 9.57
C GLU A 16 26.22 10.90 10.75
N GLY A 17 26.39 10.35 11.97
CA GLY A 17 27.20 11.07 12.98
C GLY A 17 26.55 11.55 14.29
N ALA A 18 25.24 11.42 14.51
CA ALA A 18 24.62 11.89 15.76
C ALA A 18 23.99 10.74 16.56
N ARG A 19 24.21 10.73 17.89
CA ARG A 19 23.36 10.00 18.86
C ARG A 19 21.93 10.51 18.66
N GLN A 20 21.15 9.78 17.86
CA GLN A 20 19.80 10.16 17.49
C GLN A 20 18.82 9.53 18.47
N ASN A 21 17.83 10.32 18.88
CA ASN A 21 16.66 9.77 19.55
C ASN A 21 15.93 8.90 18.52
N LEU A 22 15.84 7.62 18.83
CA LEU A 22 15.13 6.64 18.04
C LEU A 22 13.80 6.33 18.71
N SER A 23 12.73 6.41 17.94
CA SER A 23 11.40 6.03 18.40
C SER A 23 11.04 4.66 17.83
N PRO A 24 10.54 3.72 18.66
CA PRO A 24 10.07 2.44 18.18
C PRO A 24 8.73 2.60 17.44
N TRP A 25 8.61 1.92 16.31
CA TRP A 25 7.38 1.79 15.54
C TRP A 25 7.10 0.31 15.32
N LEU A 26 5.85 -0.08 15.49
CA LEU A 26 5.38 -1.39 15.09
C LEU A 26 4.94 -1.33 13.64
N GLU A 27 5.52 -2.20 12.82
CA GLU A 27 5.17 -2.31 11.41
C GLU A 27 4.50 -3.63 11.09
N VAL A 28 3.54 -3.56 10.17
CA VAL A 28 2.78 -4.69 9.66
C VAL A 28 2.79 -4.63 8.14
N THR A 29 3.28 -5.70 7.52
CA THR A 29 3.17 -5.94 6.08
C THR A 29 2.23 -7.11 5.83
N LEU A 30 1.18 -6.87 5.06
CA LEU A 30 0.23 -7.88 4.64
C LEU A 30 0.54 -8.28 3.20
N VAL A 31 0.68 -9.58 2.97
CA VAL A 31 0.79 -10.19 1.64
C VAL A 31 -0.56 -10.83 1.31
N LEU A 32 -1.27 -10.20 0.38
CA LEU A 32 -2.63 -10.54 0.01
C LEU A 32 -2.62 -11.16 -1.37
N ARG A 33 -3.43 -12.20 -1.56
CA ARG A 33 -3.87 -12.62 -2.88
C ARG A 33 -5.23 -12.00 -3.16
N LEU A 34 -5.30 -11.26 -4.25
CA LEU A 34 -6.53 -10.71 -4.78
C LEU A 34 -6.98 -11.57 -5.95
N SER A 35 -8.25 -11.96 -5.94
CA SER A 35 -8.84 -12.77 -7.02
C SER A 35 -10.22 -12.23 -7.35
N LEU A 36 -10.35 -11.72 -8.56
CA LEU A 36 -11.59 -11.17 -9.13
C LEU A 36 -11.82 -11.82 -10.51
N PRO A 37 -12.33 -13.07 -10.53
CA PRO A 37 -12.50 -13.84 -11.76
C PRO A 37 -13.39 -13.15 -12.79
N GLU A 38 -14.42 -12.42 -12.36
CA GLU A 38 -15.34 -11.66 -13.22
C GLU A 38 -14.64 -10.53 -13.98
N TRP A 39 -13.51 -10.05 -13.46
CA TRP A 39 -12.65 -9.05 -14.10
C TRP A 39 -11.39 -9.68 -14.71
N GLY A 40 -11.28 -11.01 -14.69
CA GLY A 40 -10.11 -11.74 -15.18
C GLY A 40 -8.81 -11.42 -14.45
N MET A 41 -8.89 -11.06 -13.16
CA MET A 41 -7.77 -10.53 -12.38
C MET A 41 -7.39 -11.49 -11.24
N GLU A 42 -6.11 -11.82 -11.17
CA GLU A 42 -5.47 -12.46 -10.01
C GLU A 42 -4.11 -11.80 -9.77
N GLU A 43 -3.88 -11.26 -8.59
CA GLU A 43 -2.68 -10.49 -8.25
C GLU A 43 -2.22 -10.73 -6.81
N LEU A 44 -0.91 -10.58 -6.58
CA LEU A 44 -0.35 -10.43 -5.24
C LEU A 44 -0.23 -8.95 -4.89
N ALA A 45 -0.96 -8.52 -3.87
CA ALA A 45 -0.90 -7.17 -3.34
C ALA A 45 -0.11 -7.14 -2.02
N PHE A 46 0.65 -6.06 -1.84
CA PHE A 46 1.37 -5.77 -0.61
C PHE A 46 0.80 -4.51 -0.01
N ALA A 47 0.54 -4.55 1.29
CA ALA A 47 0.09 -3.36 1.98
C ALA A 47 0.75 -3.25 3.35
N HIS A 48 1.15 -2.03 3.68
CA HIS A 48 2.07 -1.76 4.77
C HIS A 48 1.52 -0.67 5.68
N TRP A 49 1.48 -0.96 6.98
CA TRP A 49 1.09 -0.03 8.03
C TRP A 49 2.13 0.03 9.13
N ALA A 50 2.26 1.19 9.74
CA ALA A 50 3.09 1.39 10.90
C ALA A 50 2.36 2.24 11.94
N ALA A 51 2.56 1.93 13.21
CA ALA A 51 2.07 2.70 14.34
C ALA A 51 3.21 2.98 15.31
N PRO A 52 3.23 4.15 15.99
CA PRO A 52 4.21 4.40 17.04
C PRO A 52 4.02 3.39 18.16
N TRP A 53 5.10 2.93 18.80
CA TRP A 53 5.02 2.00 19.91
C TRP A 53 5.23 2.74 21.23
N GLU A 54 4.17 2.90 22.01
CA GLU A 54 4.15 3.69 23.24
C GLU A 54 3.58 2.86 24.40
N GLY A 55 4.23 2.90 25.57
CA GLY A 55 3.71 2.23 26.77
C GLY A 55 3.52 0.71 26.62
N LYS A 56 4.27 0.06 25.72
CA LYS A 56 4.13 -1.37 25.32
C LYS A 56 2.87 -1.69 24.52
N THR A 57 2.32 -0.71 23.83
CA THR A 57 1.17 -0.87 22.94
C THR A 57 1.40 -0.14 21.63
N ALA A 58 0.75 -0.60 20.56
CA ALA A 58 0.72 0.15 19.31
C ALA A 58 -0.20 1.35 19.52
N GLY A 59 0.29 2.55 19.19
CA GLY A 59 -0.53 3.75 19.18
C GLY A 59 -1.64 3.61 18.16
N LEU A 60 -2.82 4.16 18.46
CA LEU A 60 -4.02 4.02 17.63
C LEU A 60 -3.90 4.69 16.24
N THR A 61 -2.86 5.49 16.01
CA THR A 61 -2.64 6.19 14.74
C THR A 61 -1.85 5.33 13.77
N TRP A 62 -2.47 4.27 13.25
CA TRP A 62 -1.90 3.49 12.15
C TRP A 62 -1.74 4.36 10.90
N ARG A 63 -0.54 4.33 10.31
CA ARG A 63 -0.19 5.06 9.10
C ARG A 63 0.14 4.07 8.00
N ARG A 64 -0.54 4.21 6.87
CA ARG A 64 -0.09 3.57 5.64
C ARG A 64 1.26 4.17 5.25
N PHE A 65 2.18 3.36 4.76
CA PHE A 65 3.48 3.82 4.30
C PHE A 65 3.97 2.97 3.14
N GLU A 66 4.87 3.50 2.32
CA GLU A 66 5.71 2.64 1.49
C GLU A 66 6.88 2.18 2.35
N PRO A 67 7.18 0.88 2.40
CA PRO A 67 8.38 0.42 3.07
C PRO A 67 9.57 1.00 2.32
N GLY A 68 10.12 2.09 2.84
CA GLY A 68 11.33 2.67 2.29
C GLY A 68 12.40 1.58 2.21
N ARG A 69 13.21 1.59 1.15
CA ARG A 69 14.47 0.82 1.04
C ARG A 69 15.52 1.19 2.11
N TRP A 70 15.10 1.65 3.28
CA TRP A 70 15.86 2.45 4.25
C TRP A 70 16.22 1.64 5.51
N ALA A 71 15.73 0.40 5.64
CA ALA A 71 16.15 -0.51 6.70
C ALA A 71 17.54 -1.06 6.37
N ALA A 72 18.58 -0.50 7.00
CA ALA A 72 19.96 -0.83 6.69
C ALA A 72 20.62 -1.74 7.74
N LEU A 73 20.10 -1.80 8.98
CA LEU A 73 20.74 -2.51 10.09
C LEU A 73 19.75 -3.40 10.84
N SER A 74 20.07 -4.69 10.95
CA SER A 74 19.34 -5.67 11.77
C SER A 74 19.76 -5.59 13.23
N GLY A 75 18.81 -5.77 14.15
CA GLY A 75 19.05 -5.84 15.58
C GLY A 75 18.46 -4.65 16.34
N MET A 76 18.54 -4.74 17.67
CA MET A 76 18.16 -3.65 18.57
C MET A 76 19.22 -2.55 18.56
N PRO A 77 18.83 -1.27 18.46
CA PRO A 77 19.76 -0.16 18.65
C PRO A 77 20.30 -0.13 20.09
N GLU A 78 21.57 0.26 20.25
CA GLU A 78 22.19 0.42 21.56
C GLU A 78 21.44 1.48 22.40
N GLY A 79 21.21 1.17 23.69
CA GLY A 79 20.61 2.12 24.63
C GLY A 79 19.10 2.28 24.53
N VAL A 80 18.41 1.44 23.76
CA VAL A 80 16.95 1.37 23.71
C VAL A 80 16.43 0.14 24.46
N ASP A 81 15.36 0.31 25.23
CA ASP A 81 14.71 -0.78 25.96
C ASP A 81 14.27 -1.90 25.01
N GLU A 82 14.39 -3.14 25.46
CA GLU A 82 13.98 -4.30 24.68
C GLU A 82 12.48 -4.22 24.36
N VAL A 83 12.16 -4.32 23.06
CA VAL A 83 10.79 -4.46 22.57
C VAL A 83 10.63 -5.85 21.99
N SER A 84 9.56 -6.51 22.39
CA SER A 84 9.23 -7.86 21.94
C SER A 84 7.74 -7.96 21.70
N LEU A 85 7.36 -8.83 20.77
CA LEU A 85 5.96 -9.15 20.50
C LEU A 85 5.83 -10.67 20.47
N SER A 86 4.89 -11.23 21.23
CA SER A 86 4.51 -12.63 21.10
C SER A 86 3.75 -12.86 19.79
N VAL A 87 3.69 -14.12 19.34
CA VAL A 87 2.92 -14.48 18.13
C VAL A 87 1.43 -14.15 18.31
N ALA A 88 0.86 -14.37 19.50
CA ALA A 88 -0.54 -14.08 19.78
C ALA A 88 -0.85 -12.57 19.72
N GLU A 89 0.04 -11.72 20.25
CA GLU A 89 -0.09 -10.26 20.13
C GLU A 89 0.03 -9.81 18.67
N ALA A 90 0.97 -10.40 17.91
CA ALA A 90 1.11 -10.14 16.49
C ALA A 90 -0.13 -10.52 15.69
N GLU A 91 -0.74 -11.67 15.96
CA GLU A 91 -2.01 -12.08 15.34
C GLU A 91 -3.15 -11.10 15.67
N SER A 92 -3.19 -10.58 16.90
CA SER A 92 -4.17 -9.57 17.29
C SER A 92 -3.99 -8.28 16.49
N VAL A 93 -2.76 -7.78 16.40
CA VAL A 93 -2.40 -6.60 15.61
C VAL A 93 -2.73 -6.80 14.13
N VAL A 94 -2.44 -7.98 13.57
CA VAL A 94 -2.76 -8.28 12.17
C VAL A 94 -4.26 -8.23 11.91
N ARG A 95 -5.10 -8.72 12.84
CA ARG A 95 -6.56 -8.60 12.70
C ARG A 95 -7.02 -7.14 12.69
N GLU A 96 -6.47 -6.32 13.58
CA GLU A 96 -6.76 -4.88 13.62
C GLU A 96 -6.36 -4.20 12.30
N VAL A 97 -5.16 -4.46 11.80
CA VAL A 97 -4.67 -3.86 10.54
C VAL A 97 -5.45 -4.36 9.32
N MET A 98 -5.95 -5.61 9.33
CA MET A 98 -6.82 -6.13 8.28
C MET A 98 -8.15 -5.35 8.16
N GLU A 99 -8.65 -4.78 9.26
CA GLU A 99 -9.86 -3.93 9.24
C GLU A 99 -9.60 -2.57 8.56
N LEU A 100 -8.34 -2.15 8.47
CA LEU A 100 -7.92 -0.91 7.80
C LEU A 100 -7.75 -1.08 6.28
N LEU A 101 -7.85 -2.31 5.77
CA LEU A 101 -7.68 -2.57 4.34
C LEU A 101 -8.74 -1.85 3.51
N PRO A 102 -8.36 -1.23 2.38
CA PRO A 102 -9.33 -0.68 1.45
C PRO A 102 -10.26 -1.80 0.99
N GLY A 103 -11.56 -1.55 1.11
CA GLY A 103 -12.59 -2.53 0.79
C GLY A 103 -13.02 -2.50 -0.66
N GLU A 104 -12.62 -1.49 -1.46
CA GLU A 104 -13.13 -1.29 -2.81
C GLU A 104 -12.04 -1.44 -3.89
N MET A 105 -12.44 -1.95 -5.04
CA MET A 105 -11.68 -1.92 -6.28
C MET A 105 -12.55 -1.46 -7.45
N TYR A 106 -11.90 -1.03 -8.54
CA TYR A 106 -12.56 -0.44 -9.69
C TYR A 106 -12.13 -1.11 -11.00
N HIS A 107 -13.04 -1.17 -11.96
CA HIS A 107 -12.79 -1.75 -13.27
C HIS A 107 -13.41 -0.89 -14.37
N GLN A 108 -12.69 -0.68 -15.46
CA GLN A 108 -13.20 -0.02 -16.66
C GLN A 108 -13.16 -1.00 -17.83
N PRO A 109 -14.28 -1.71 -18.11
CA PRO A 109 -14.33 -2.79 -19.08
C PRO A 109 -13.97 -2.35 -20.51
N ALA A 110 -14.35 -1.14 -20.92
CA ALA A 110 -14.05 -0.63 -22.26
C ALA A 110 -12.55 -0.43 -22.51
N LEU A 111 -11.77 -0.26 -21.44
CA LEU A 111 -10.32 -0.09 -21.49
C LEU A 111 -9.56 -1.35 -21.03
N GLY A 112 -10.26 -2.35 -20.50
CA GLY A 112 -9.65 -3.52 -19.86
C GLY A 112 -8.75 -3.15 -18.67
N LEU A 113 -9.07 -2.05 -17.95
CA LEU A 113 -8.25 -1.56 -16.84
C LEU A 113 -8.88 -1.94 -15.51
N VAL A 114 -8.09 -2.51 -14.60
CA VAL A 114 -8.44 -2.74 -13.20
C VAL A 114 -7.61 -1.81 -12.31
N SER A 115 -8.17 -1.35 -11.20
CA SER A 115 -7.47 -0.51 -10.22
C SER A 115 -6.36 -1.26 -9.52
N ALA A 116 -5.30 -0.57 -9.10
CA ALA A 116 -4.36 -1.15 -8.15
C ALA A 116 -5.03 -1.34 -6.77
N PHE A 117 -4.47 -2.21 -5.93
CA PHE A 117 -4.98 -2.43 -4.58
C PHE A 117 -4.71 -1.23 -3.69
N ASP A 118 -5.77 -0.48 -3.34
CA ASP A 118 -5.78 0.83 -2.63
C ASP A 118 -5.99 2.07 -3.48
N GLU A 119 -5.98 1.92 -4.80
CA GLU A 119 -6.03 3.08 -5.68
C GLU A 119 -7.35 3.80 -5.46
N SER A 120 -7.32 5.09 -5.10
CA SER A 120 -8.55 5.84 -4.91
C SER A 120 -9.36 5.92 -6.20
N PHE A 121 -10.69 6.02 -6.10
CA PHE A 121 -11.54 6.21 -7.27
C PHE A 121 -11.10 7.39 -8.15
N SER A 122 -10.66 8.48 -7.52
CA SER A 122 -10.17 9.68 -8.24
C SER A 122 -8.91 9.37 -9.05
N ALA A 123 -7.95 8.66 -8.44
CA ALA A 123 -6.72 8.25 -9.11
C ALA A 123 -7.00 7.28 -10.28
N PHE A 124 -7.86 6.28 -10.05
CA PHE A 124 -8.25 5.32 -11.08
C PHE A 124 -8.98 6.00 -12.24
N ARG A 125 -9.94 6.88 -11.95
CA ARG A 125 -10.65 7.68 -12.95
C ARG A 125 -9.68 8.52 -13.78
N HIS A 126 -8.72 9.18 -13.13
CA HIS A 126 -7.69 9.97 -13.83
C HIS A 126 -6.85 9.10 -14.76
N ARG A 127 -6.47 7.89 -14.32
CA ARG A 127 -5.74 6.92 -15.15
C ARG A 127 -6.55 6.47 -16.36
N CYS A 128 -7.85 6.19 -16.19
CA CYS A 128 -8.75 5.88 -17.30
C CYS A 128 -8.84 7.04 -18.31
N LEU A 129 -8.96 8.27 -17.83
CA LEU A 129 -9.00 9.46 -18.68
C LEU A 129 -7.69 9.68 -19.44
N LYS A 130 -6.54 9.43 -18.80
CA LYS A 130 -5.24 9.47 -19.49
C LYS A 130 -5.16 8.48 -20.65
N ALA A 131 -5.74 7.29 -20.50
CA ALA A 131 -5.72 6.27 -21.55
C ALA A 131 -6.47 6.70 -22.82
N VAL A 132 -7.51 7.53 -22.69
CA VAL A 132 -8.30 8.04 -23.83
C VAL A 132 -7.96 9.48 -24.23
N ALA A 133 -7.03 10.14 -23.52
CA ALA A 133 -6.71 11.55 -23.69
C ALA A 133 -6.34 11.89 -25.14
N ARG A 134 -5.56 11.04 -25.82
CA ARG A 134 -5.16 11.25 -27.21
C ARG A 134 -6.36 11.22 -28.16
N THR A 135 -7.23 10.22 -28.03
CA THR A 135 -8.45 10.09 -28.85
C THR A 135 -9.35 11.30 -28.69
N VAL A 136 -9.49 11.80 -27.45
CA VAL A 136 -10.29 13.00 -27.15
C VAL A 136 -9.66 14.24 -27.76
N GLN A 137 -8.34 14.42 -27.63
CA GLN A 137 -7.62 15.55 -28.23
C GLN A 137 -7.76 15.59 -29.75
N GLU A 138 -7.58 14.45 -30.42
CA GLU A 138 -7.73 14.32 -31.88
C GLU A 138 -9.18 14.60 -32.32
N GLY A 139 -10.18 14.13 -31.57
CA GLY A 139 -11.59 14.43 -31.83
C GLY A 139 -11.96 15.90 -31.62
N LEU A 140 -11.43 16.54 -30.58
CA LEU A 140 -11.63 17.99 -30.34
C LEU A 140 -11.05 18.84 -31.48
N LEU A 141 -9.85 18.51 -31.97
CA LEU A 141 -9.25 19.19 -33.13
C LEU A 141 -10.12 19.08 -34.38
N ARG A 142 -10.82 17.95 -34.54
CA ARG A 142 -11.74 17.67 -35.65
C ARG A 142 -13.17 18.18 -35.42
N ARG A 143 -13.44 18.80 -34.25
CA ARG A 143 -14.79 19.20 -33.79
C ARG A 143 -15.79 18.04 -33.81
N ASP A 144 -15.31 16.84 -33.51
CA ASP A 144 -16.12 15.63 -33.48
C ASP A 144 -16.95 15.59 -32.17
N PRO A 145 -18.30 15.63 -32.25
CA PRO A 145 -19.15 15.53 -31.06
C PRO A 145 -19.01 14.19 -30.34
N ALA A 146 -18.55 13.13 -31.02
CA ALA A 146 -18.32 11.81 -30.40
C ALA A 146 -17.17 11.84 -29.38
N ALA A 147 -16.23 12.78 -29.48
CA ALA A 147 -15.07 12.88 -28.59
C ALA A 147 -15.47 13.13 -27.12
N ALA A 148 -16.48 13.97 -26.89
CA ALA A 148 -17.01 14.23 -25.56
C ALA A 148 -17.80 13.01 -25.03
N GLN A 149 -18.47 12.28 -25.93
CA GLN A 149 -19.22 11.09 -25.58
C GLN A 149 -18.31 9.95 -25.10
N VAL A 150 -17.11 9.80 -25.68
CA VAL A 150 -16.10 8.84 -25.22
C VAL A 150 -15.69 9.09 -23.77
N VAL A 151 -15.47 10.36 -23.38
CA VAL A 151 -15.13 10.70 -21.99
C VAL A 151 -16.25 10.33 -21.03
N ALA A 152 -17.49 10.66 -21.38
CA ALA A 152 -18.66 10.31 -20.57
C ALA A 152 -18.79 8.78 -20.41
N GLN A 153 -18.70 8.02 -21.51
CA GLN A 153 -18.75 6.56 -21.50
C GLN A 153 -17.66 5.94 -20.63
N VAL A 154 -16.43 6.46 -20.68
CA VAL A 154 -15.31 5.99 -19.87
C VAL A 154 -15.48 6.31 -18.39
N ILE A 155 -16.14 7.41 -18.02
CA ILE A 155 -16.38 7.72 -16.61
C ILE A 155 -17.56 6.91 -16.08
N ASP A 156 -18.67 6.92 -16.83
CA ASP A 156 -19.93 6.30 -16.42
C ASP A 156 -19.85 4.78 -16.44
N GLY A 157 -18.96 4.21 -17.25
CA GLY A 157 -18.72 2.77 -17.32
C GLY A 157 -17.78 2.22 -16.24
N ILE A 158 -17.29 3.04 -15.30
CA ILE A 158 -16.43 2.52 -14.23
C ILE A 158 -17.28 1.70 -13.26
N GLU A 159 -16.98 0.41 -13.20
CA GLU A 159 -17.53 -0.53 -12.23
C GLU A 159 -16.81 -0.37 -10.89
N ARG A 160 -17.56 -0.49 -9.81
CA ARG A 160 -17.06 -0.52 -8.44
C ARG A 160 -17.47 -1.82 -7.78
N LYS A 161 -16.55 -2.43 -7.04
CA LYS A 161 -16.83 -3.62 -6.25
C LYS A 161 -16.21 -3.50 -4.87
N THR A 162 -16.99 -3.89 -3.86
CA THR A 162 -16.46 -4.16 -2.52
C THR A 162 -15.94 -5.58 -2.47
N LEU A 163 -14.68 -5.76 -2.08
CA LEU A 163 -14.02 -7.06 -1.98
C LEU A 163 -14.62 -7.89 -0.85
N ALA A 164 -15.11 -9.08 -1.19
CA ALA A 164 -15.50 -10.08 -0.22
C ALA A 164 -14.25 -10.69 0.46
N PRO A 165 -14.34 -11.20 1.71
CA PRO A 165 -13.19 -11.79 2.41
C PRO A 165 -12.43 -12.86 1.61
N GLU A 166 -13.14 -13.66 0.83
CA GLU A 166 -12.59 -14.69 -0.05
C GLU A 166 -11.81 -14.14 -1.26
N GLU A 167 -12.15 -12.94 -1.72
CA GLU A 167 -11.50 -12.24 -2.84
C GLU A 167 -10.22 -11.52 -2.39
N ARG A 168 -10.04 -11.34 -1.07
CA ARG A 168 -8.87 -10.74 -0.43
C ARG A 168 -8.24 -11.69 0.59
N GLN A 169 -7.62 -12.74 0.10
CA GLN A 169 -7.03 -13.76 0.95
C GLN A 169 -5.68 -13.30 1.53
N LEU A 170 -5.58 -13.24 2.87
CA LEU A 170 -4.30 -13.04 3.55
C LEU A 170 -3.45 -14.32 3.52
N LEU A 171 -2.33 -14.25 2.80
CA LEU A 171 -1.37 -15.35 2.71
C LEU A 171 -0.39 -15.32 3.88
N GLU A 172 0.28 -14.18 4.04
CA GLU A 172 1.32 -13.96 5.05
C GLU A 172 1.20 -12.56 5.65
N ALA A 173 1.40 -12.44 6.95
CA ALA A 173 1.57 -11.18 7.63
C ALA A 173 2.96 -11.14 8.27
N ARG A 174 3.70 -10.06 8.02
CA ARG A 174 5.02 -9.83 8.62
C ARG A 174 4.91 -8.69 9.60
N VAL A 175 5.27 -8.94 10.85
CA VAL A 175 5.12 -7.98 11.95
C VAL A 175 6.47 -7.78 12.60
N GLY A 176 6.88 -6.55 12.84
CA GLY A 176 8.12 -6.31 13.56
C GLY A 176 8.36 -4.86 13.91
N PHE A 177 9.36 -4.65 14.76
CA PHE A 177 9.74 -3.32 15.20
C PHE A 177 10.75 -2.67 14.26
N ALA A 178 10.52 -1.40 13.96
CA ALA A 178 11.46 -0.54 13.29
C ALA A 178 11.72 0.70 14.13
N PHE A 179 12.99 1.08 14.26
CA PHE A 179 13.41 2.25 15.00
C PHE A 179 13.71 3.38 14.02
N TYR A 180 12.90 4.42 14.10
CA TYR A 180 12.99 5.58 13.23
C TYR A 180 13.67 6.74 13.95
N PRO A 181 14.59 7.45 13.29
CA PRO A 181 15.01 8.77 13.74
C PRO A 181 13.82 9.73 13.79
N GLU A 182 13.83 10.64 14.76
CA GLU A 182 12.87 11.74 14.84
C GLU A 182 12.78 12.51 13.52
N GLY A 183 11.56 12.79 13.06
CA GLY A 183 11.27 13.48 11.80
C GLY A 183 11.51 12.64 10.54
N ARG A 184 11.79 11.34 10.68
CA ARG A 184 11.85 10.36 9.59
C ARG A 184 10.88 9.21 9.78
N GLU A 185 9.83 9.42 10.58
CA GLU A 185 8.82 8.40 10.83
C GLU A 185 8.09 8.02 9.53
N PRO A 186 7.40 6.85 9.50
CA PRO A 186 6.52 6.49 8.40
C PRO A 186 5.56 7.63 8.04
N SER A 187 5.72 8.16 6.82
CA SER A 187 4.81 9.11 6.20
C SER A 187 3.88 8.39 5.23
N LEU A 188 2.76 9.03 4.88
CA LEU A 188 1.86 8.53 3.85
C LEU A 188 2.65 8.22 2.56
N PRO A 189 2.23 7.19 1.79
CA PRO A 189 2.76 6.95 0.46
C PRO A 189 2.70 8.25 -0.33
N SER A 190 3.78 8.63 -1.00
CA SER A 190 3.72 9.83 -1.85
C SER A 190 2.82 9.52 -3.05
N GLU A 191 1.87 10.40 -3.37
CA GLU A 191 1.05 10.28 -4.59
C GLU A 191 1.89 10.35 -5.88
N ASN A 192 3.19 10.65 -5.78
CA ASN A 192 4.17 10.58 -6.85
C ASN A 192 4.51 9.11 -7.17
N LEU A 193 3.54 8.46 -7.84
CA LEU A 193 3.68 7.23 -8.60
C LEU A 193 4.89 7.30 -9.54
N MET A 194 6.04 6.85 -9.05
CA MET A 194 7.12 6.28 -9.85
C MET A 194 7.39 4.86 -9.36
N ILE A 195 6.34 4.04 -9.33
CA ILE A 195 6.49 2.59 -9.41
C ILE A 195 5.54 2.14 -10.51
N GLU A 196 6.10 1.92 -11.70
CA GLU A 196 5.48 1.16 -12.76
C GLU A 196 5.00 -0.18 -12.15
N GLY A 197 3.69 -0.36 -12.02
CA GLY A 197 3.12 -1.70 -11.94
C GLY A 197 3.57 -2.46 -13.19
N GLY A 198 4.23 -3.60 -13.01
CA GLY A 198 4.48 -4.54 -14.09
C GLY A 198 5.87 -4.57 -14.75
N LYS A 199 6.95 -4.07 -14.10
CA LYS A 199 8.32 -4.43 -14.54
C LYS A 199 9.19 -5.02 -13.44
N GLY A 200 9.15 -6.35 -13.38
CA GLY A 200 10.35 -7.15 -13.16
C GLY A 200 10.76 -7.42 -11.71
N TRP A 201 10.05 -8.33 -11.03
CA TRP A 201 10.74 -9.29 -10.15
C TRP A 201 11.25 -10.43 -11.04
N ARG A 202 12.47 -10.24 -11.57
CA ARG A 202 13.36 -11.35 -11.93
C ARG A 202 14.61 -11.17 -11.08
N GLY A 203 14.90 -12.16 -10.26
CA GLY A 203 16.02 -12.21 -9.33
C GLY A 203 15.61 -12.95 -8.07
#